data_AF-A0A0F7VNM8-F1
#
_entry.id   AF-A0A0F7VNM8-F1
#
_cell.length_a   1.000
_cell.length_b   1.000
_cell.length_c   1.000
_cell.angle_alpha   90.00
_cell.angle_beta   90.00
_cell.angle_gamma   90.00
#
_symmetry.space_group_name_H-M   'P 1'
#
loop_
_entity.id
_entity.type
_entity.pdbx_description
1 polymer ?
#
loop_
_entity_poly.entity_id
_entity_poly.type
_entity_poly.pdbx_seq_one_letter_code
_entity_poly.pdbx_strand_id
1 'polypeptide(L)'
;MLLRLRDAPYEQVLEEVTRPVEVKDVDPEDYRAAVERTDTTVITTDKDLESIIEERDFGRWKVFLHPTQKRLVTRRYSGPARVGGGPGTGKTIVALHRVKHLVDRLGPGNGKQILLTTFNKNLAADLRARLLALGGPETLARVEIAHVDQLATRVVREAEPGSAKSRIDDTRALNEWRQILLETGETKWDAEFLMDEWTQVILGQAVNSRADTSRRAGPDGAEASPAPTGPRSGS
;
A
#
# COMPACT_ATOMS: atom_id res chain seq x y z
N MET A 1 -12.08 -9.34 2.92
CA MET A 1 -11.46 -9.81 4.17
C MET A 1 -10.19 -8.99 4.35
N LEU A 2 -10.29 -7.90 5.13
CA LEU A 2 -9.22 -7.00 5.63
C LEU A 2 -9.92 -5.81 6.31
N LEU A 3 -10.84 -6.15 7.21
CA LEU A 3 -11.73 -5.21 7.90
C LEU A 3 -11.83 -5.38 9.39
N ARG A 4 -11.04 -6.31 9.93
CA ARG A 4 -11.02 -6.59 11.35
C ARG A 4 -9.75 -6.07 11.99
N LEU A 5 -9.18 -4.99 11.47
CA LEU A 5 -7.86 -4.53 11.90
C LEU A 5 -7.87 -3.09 12.41
N ARG A 6 -9.02 -2.55 12.83
CA ARG A 6 -9.03 -1.29 13.57
C ARG A 6 -8.58 -1.48 15.04
N ASP A 7 -8.67 -2.72 15.54
CA ASP A 7 -8.29 -3.10 16.91
C ASP A 7 -7.37 -4.33 16.97
N ALA A 8 -6.85 -4.80 15.83
CA ALA A 8 -6.01 -6.00 15.82
C ALA A 8 -4.54 -5.65 15.98
N PRO A 9 -3.79 -6.44 16.76
CA PRO A 9 -2.36 -6.24 16.94
C PRO A 9 -1.65 -6.41 15.60
N TYR A 10 -0.59 -5.63 15.43
CA TYR A 10 0.27 -5.57 14.25
C TYR A 10 0.62 -6.96 13.66
N GLU A 11 0.89 -7.95 14.51
CA GLU A 11 1.20 -9.34 14.11
C GLU A 11 0.12 -9.99 13.25
N GLN A 12 -1.16 -9.71 13.55
CA GLN A 12 -2.30 -10.30 12.87
C GLN A 12 -2.50 -9.73 11.45
N VAL A 13 -2.12 -8.46 11.26
CA VAL A 13 -2.11 -7.81 9.94
C VAL A 13 -1.01 -8.42 9.07
N LEU A 14 0.18 -8.62 9.65
CA LEU A 14 1.33 -9.16 8.96
C LEU A 14 1.07 -10.59 8.49
N GLU A 15 0.55 -11.44 9.38
CA GLU A 15 0.22 -12.85 9.07
C GLU A 15 -0.85 -12.99 7.97
N GLU A 16 -1.86 -12.11 7.93
CA GLU A 16 -2.88 -12.13 6.87
C GLU A 16 -2.33 -11.69 5.50
N VAL A 17 -1.26 -10.89 5.48
CA VAL A 17 -0.63 -10.37 4.24
C VAL A 17 0.50 -11.28 3.75
N THR A 18 1.24 -11.94 4.64
CA THR A 18 2.41 -12.77 4.30
C THR A 18 2.09 -14.25 4.11
N ARG A 19 0.85 -14.68 4.39
CA ARG A 19 0.45 -16.07 4.24
C ARG A 19 0.68 -16.56 2.79
N PRO A 20 1.47 -17.62 2.57
CA PRO A 20 1.69 -18.17 1.25
C PRO A 20 0.35 -18.59 0.62
N VAL A 21 0.09 -18.10 -0.59
CA VAL A 21 -1.04 -18.58 -1.39
C VAL A 21 -0.68 -19.98 -1.84
N GLU A 22 -1.44 -20.99 -1.41
CA GLU A 22 -1.29 -22.34 -1.96
C GLU A 22 -1.55 -22.30 -3.47
N VAL A 23 -0.48 -22.45 -4.24
CA VAL A 23 -0.56 -22.62 -5.69
C VAL A 23 -0.97 -24.07 -5.93
N LYS A 24 -2.26 -24.30 -6.16
CA LYS A 24 -2.73 -25.58 -6.73
C LYS A 24 -2.38 -25.61 -8.22
N ASP A 25 -2.01 -26.78 -8.72
CA ASP A 25 -1.77 -27.00 -10.16
C ASP A 25 -2.94 -26.44 -10.99
N VAL A 26 -2.64 -25.47 -11.86
CA VAL A 26 -3.60 -24.83 -12.75
C VAL A 26 -3.29 -25.30 -14.16
N ASP A 27 -4.30 -25.84 -14.84
CA ASP A 27 -4.23 -26.09 -16.29
C ASP A 27 -4.34 -24.73 -17.03
N PRO A 28 -3.28 -24.28 -17.73
CA PRO A 28 -3.26 -22.99 -18.41
C PRO A 28 -4.23 -22.88 -19.59
N GLU A 29 -4.79 -24.00 -20.08
CA GLU A 29 -5.73 -24.00 -21.21
C GLU A 29 -7.22 -24.04 -20.78
N ASP A 30 -7.51 -24.18 -19.48
CA ASP A 30 -8.88 -24.15 -18.95
C ASP A 30 -9.30 -22.72 -18.54
N TYR A 31 -9.58 -21.91 -19.56
CA TYR A 31 -10.08 -20.55 -19.39
C TYR A 31 -11.43 -20.49 -18.64
N ARG A 32 -12.26 -21.54 -18.69
CA ARG A 32 -13.56 -21.56 -17.99
C ARG A 32 -13.36 -21.70 -16.48
N ALA A 33 -12.52 -22.63 -16.04
CA ALA A 33 -12.21 -22.80 -14.63
C ALA A 33 -11.39 -21.61 -14.07
N ALA A 34 -10.62 -20.91 -14.90
CA ALA A 34 -9.95 -19.67 -14.52
C ALA A 34 -10.95 -18.53 -14.28
N VAL A 35 -12.00 -18.41 -15.09
CA VAL A 35 -13.07 -17.42 -14.92
C VAL A 35 -13.90 -17.69 -13.67
N GLU A 36 -14.21 -18.95 -13.36
CA GLU A 36 -14.97 -19.30 -12.14
C GLU A 36 -14.15 -19.16 -10.85
N ARG A 37 -12.83 -19.38 -10.89
CA ARG A 37 -11.94 -19.18 -9.73
C ARG A 37 -11.64 -17.73 -9.42
N THR A 38 -11.76 -16.85 -10.40
CA THR A 38 -11.40 -15.45 -10.22
C THR A 38 -12.63 -14.65 -9.81
N ASP A 39 -12.57 -13.95 -8.68
CA ASP A 39 -13.53 -12.89 -8.27
C ASP A 39 -13.58 -11.70 -9.28
N THR A 40 -13.06 -11.88 -10.50
CA THR A 40 -13.21 -10.95 -11.62
C THR A 40 -14.55 -11.22 -12.29
N THR A 41 -15.52 -10.37 -12.00
CA THR A 41 -16.61 -10.15 -12.94
C THR A 41 -16.00 -9.64 -14.25
N VAL A 42 -15.95 -10.49 -15.27
CA VAL A 42 -15.74 -10.07 -16.65
C VAL A 42 -17.01 -9.33 -17.04
N ILE A 43 -16.96 -8.00 -16.99
CA ILE A 43 -18.13 -7.15 -17.23
C ILE A 43 -18.19 -6.87 -18.74
N THR A 44 -18.88 -7.75 -19.46
CA THR A 44 -19.32 -7.50 -20.84
C THR A 44 -20.64 -6.73 -20.77
N THR A 45 -20.62 -5.40 -20.79
CA THR A 45 -21.82 -4.61 -21.12
C THR A 45 -21.40 -3.29 -21.79
N ASP A 46 -21.26 -3.33 -23.11
CA ASP A 46 -20.70 -2.24 -23.94
C ASP A 46 -21.69 -1.09 -24.23
N LYS A 47 -23.00 -1.27 -24.01
CA LYS A 47 -24.02 -0.28 -24.39
C LYS A 47 -23.95 1.07 -23.66
N ASP A 48 -23.63 1.07 -22.36
CA ASP A 48 -23.52 2.32 -21.60
C ASP A 48 -22.24 3.08 -21.98
N LEU A 49 -21.20 2.37 -22.42
CA LEU A 49 -19.96 2.95 -22.94
C LEU A 49 -20.18 3.56 -24.33
N GLU A 50 -20.92 2.87 -25.21
CA GLU A 50 -21.30 3.36 -26.54
C GLU A 50 -21.97 4.74 -26.46
N SER A 51 -22.95 4.91 -25.55
CA SER A 51 -23.65 6.20 -25.38
C SER A 51 -22.72 7.37 -25.02
N ILE A 52 -21.68 7.15 -24.23
CA ILE A 52 -20.73 8.20 -23.81
C ILE A 52 -19.78 8.57 -24.95
N ILE A 53 -19.40 7.59 -25.77
CA ILE A 53 -18.58 7.82 -26.97
C ILE A 53 -19.39 8.61 -28.00
N GLU A 54 -20.66 8.25 -28.19
CA GLU A 54 -21.59 8.92 -29.11
C GLU A 54 -21.88 10.37 -28.68
N GLU A 55 -22.01 10.63 -27.37
CA GLU A 55 -22.17 11.97 -26.80
C GLU A 55 -20.90 12.86 -26.95
N ARG A 56 -19.77 12.31 -27.43
CA ARG A 56 -18.44 12.97 -27.57
C ARG A 56 -17.92 13.67 -26.31
N ASP A 57 -18.42 13.29 -25.14
CA ASP A 57 -17.92 13.78 -23.85
C ASP A 57 -16.75 12.91 -23.38
N PHE A 58 -15.59 13.13 -24.00
CA PHE A 58 -14.33 12.47 -23.64
C PHE A 58 -13.90 12.75 -22.19
N GLY A 59 -14.41 13.82 -21.57
CA GLY A 59 -14.21 14.12 -20.16
C GLY A 59 -14.94 13.13 -19.26
N ARG A 60 -16.23 12.89 -19.53
CA ARG A 60 -17.05 11.89 -18.81
C ARG A 60 -16.52 10.48 -18.93
N TRP A 61 -16.01 10.09 -20.10
CA TRP A 61 -15.42 8.77 -20.30
C TRP A 61 -14.30 8.47 -19.28
N LYS A 62 -13.41 9.43 -19.03
CA LYS A 62 -12.25 9.26 -18.13
C LYS A 62 -12.63 9.04 -16.68
N VAL A 63 -13.87 9.36 -16.31
CA VAL A 63 -14.41 9.20 -14.95
C VAL A 63 -15.66 8.30 -14.92
N PHE A 64 -15.92 7.54 -15.99
CA PHE A 64 -17.11 6.71 -16.10
C PHE A 64 -17.08 5.53 -15.12
N LEU A 65 -18.14 5.43 -14.31
CA LEU A 65 -18.37 4.29 -13.42
C LEU A 65 -19.36 3.33 -14.08
N HIS A 66 -18.92 2.10 -14.33
CA HIS A 66 -19.80 1.08 -14.86
C HIS A 66 -20.95 0.77 -13.86
N PRO A 67 -22.21 0.61 -14.30
CA PRO A 67 -23.35 0.40 -13.39
C PRO A 67 -23.19 -0.74 -12.38
N THR A 68 -22.54 -1.84 -12.78
CA THR A 68 -22.24 -2.98 -11.88
C THR A 68 -21.39 -2.59 -10.67
N GLN A 69 -20.60 -1.51 -10.77
CA GLN A 69 -19.74 -1.02 -9.71
C GLN A 69 -20.43 -0.02 -8.78
N LYS A 70 -21.64 0.45 -9.13
CA LYS A 70 -22.42 1.44 -8.35
C LYS A 70 -22.67 0.97 -6.92
N ARG A 71 -22.86 -0.34 -6.72
CA ARG A 71 -23.05 -0.92 -5.38
C ARG A 71 -21.81 -0.79 -4.50
N LEU A 72 -20.60 -0.91 -5.06
CA LEU A 72 -19.36 -0.74 -4.30
C LEU A 72 -19.19 0.70 -3.81
N VAL A 73 -19.64 1.67 -4.62
CA VAL A 73 -19.59 3.10 -4.33
C VAL A 73 -20.60 3.51 -3.26
N THR A 74 -21.85 3.04 -3.33
CA THR A 74 -22.94 3.57 -2.47
C THR A 74 -23.12 2.80 -1.17
N ARG A 75 -22.54 1.59 -1.06
CA ARG A 75 -22.64 0.75 0.14
C ARG A 75 -22.15 1.50 1.39
N ARG A 76 -22.84 1.31 2.51
CA ARG A 76 -22.34 1.68 3.84
C ARG A 76 -21.48 0.53 4.35
N TYR A 77 -20.24 0.85 4.72
CA TYR A 77 -19.31 -0.08 5.35
C TYR A 77 -19.28 0.26 6.85
N SER A 78 -19.43 -0.73 7.73
CA SER A 78 -19.40 -0.56 9.19
C SER A 78 -17.97 -0.47 9.76
N GLY A 79 -16.96 -0.53 8.91
CA GLY A 79 -15.55 -0.49 9.26
C GLY A 79 -14.71 -0.20 8.02
N PRO A 80 -13.43 -0.62 7.98
CA PRO A 80 -12.59 -0.51 6.78
C PRO A 80 -13.26 -1.07 5.50
N ALA A 81 -12.66 -1.02 4.31
CA ALA A 81 -13.18 -1.77 3.15
C ALA A 81 -12.03 -2.25 2.26
N ARG A 82 -12.01 -3.53 1.86
CA ARG A 82 -11.16 -4.00 0.76
C ARG A 82 -12.01 -4.25 -0.46
N VAL A 83 -11.67 -3.58 -1.55
CA VAL A 83 -12.25 -3.80 -2.87
C VAL A 83 -11.17 -4.46 -3.73
N GLY A 84 -11.40 -5.74 -4.06
CA GLY A 84 -10.56 -6.51 -4.97
C GLY A 84 -10.96 -6.32 -6.42
N GLY A 85 -10.06 -6.70 -7.33
CA GLY A 85 -10.32 -6.76 -8.76
C GLY A 85 -9.01 -6.83 -9.55
N GLY A 86 -9.01 -7.54 -10.67
CA GLY A 86 -7.83 -7.63 -11.56
C GLY A 86 -7.39 -6.28 -12.13
N PRO A 87 -6.20 -6.17 -12.73
CA PRO A 87 -5.76 -4.96 -13.44
C PRO A 87 -6.84 -4.46 -14.43
N GLY A 88 -6.96 -3.15 -14.60
CA GLY A 88 -7.91 -2.56 -15.56
C GLY A 88 -9.39 -2.55 -15.15
N THR A 89 -9.80 -3.16 -14.03
CA THR A 89 -11.21 -3.24 -13.61
C THR A 89 -11.81 -1.95 -13.03
N GLY A 90 -11.24 -0.78 -13.31
CA GLY A 90 -11.82 0.51 -12.90
C GLY A 90 -11.81 0.80 -11.39
N LYS A 91 -11.04 0.08 -10.56
CA LYS A 91 -10.92 0.31 -9.10
C LYS A 91 -10.62 1.77 -8.74
N THR A 92 -9.77 2.42 -9.54
CA THR A 92 -9.46 3.85 -9.39
C THR A 92 -10.72 4.71 -9.54
N ILE A 93 -11.56 4.42 -10.53
CA ILE A 93 -12.81 5.14 -10.75
C ILE A 93 -13.81 4.85 -9.64
N VAL A 94 -13.91 3.60 -9.18
CA VAL A 94 -14.71 3.23 -7.99
C VAL A 94 -14.29 4.06 -6.77
N ALA A 95 -12.98 4.19 -6.53
CA ALA A 95 -12.47 4.99 -5.42
C ALA A 95 -12.85 6.47 -5.54
N LEU A 96 -12.72 7.08 -6.72
CA LEU A 96 -13.11 8.47 -6.96
C LEU A 96 -14.61 8.71 -6.76
N HIS A 97 -15.45 7.82 -7.31
CA HIS A 97 -16.90 7.88 -7.11
C HIS A 97 -17.29 7.66 -5.66
N ARG A 98 -16.58 6.77 -4.96
CA ARG A 98 -16.78 6.56 -3.53
C ARG A 98 -16.43 7.81 -2.72
N VAL A 99 -15.33 8.47 -3.04
CA VAL A 99 -14.94 9.74 -2.43
C VAL A 99 -16.01 10.79 -2.67
N LYS A 100 -16.45 10.99 -3.91
CA LYS A 100 -17.55 11.91 -4.22
C LYS A 100 -18.81 11.58 -3.41
N HIS A 101 -19.22 10.32 -3.40
CA HIS A 101 -20.38 9.87 -2.65
C HIS A 101 -20.28 10.13 -1.14
N LEU A 102 -19.08 10.02 -0.57
CA LEU A 102 -18.83 10.35 0.83
C LEU A 102 -18.89 11.85 1.06
N VAL A 103 -18.30 12.68 0.18
CA VAL A 103 -18.39 14.14 0.26
C VAL A 103 -19.84 14.61 0.21
N ASP A 104 -20.63 14.10 -0.74
CA ASP A 104 -22.04 14.47 -0.91
C ASP A 104 -22.90 14.14 0.33
N ARG A 105 -22.40 13.28 1.23
CA ARG A 105 -23.04 12.94 2.51
C ARG A 105 -22.48 13.71 3.70
N LEU A 106 -21.37 14.40 3.54
CA LEU A 106 -20.93 15.36 4.54
C LEU A 106 -21.92 16.54 4.49
N GLY A 107 -22.39 16.98 5.65
CA GLY A 107 -23.14 18.24 5.73
C GLY A 107 -22.31 19.43 5.23
N PRO A 108 -22.91 20.63 5.17
CA PRO A 108 -22.17 21.85 4.84
C PRO A 108 -21.01 22.04 5.81
N GLY A 109 -19.85 22.42 5.29
CA GLY A 109 -18.67 22.65 6.10
C GLY A 109 -17.43 22.95 5.28
N ASN A 110 -16.40 23.38 5.98
CA ASN A 110 -15.10 23.73 5.48
C ASN A 110 -14.05 22.73 6.02
N GLY A 111 -13.03 22.43 5.20
CA GLY A 111 -11.95 21.52 5.57
C GLY A 111 -11.99 20.16 4.88
N LYS A 112 -10.87 19.45 4.97
CA LYS A 112 -10.61 18.16 4.32
C LYS A 112 -10.96 17.02 5.27
N GLN A 113 -12.13 16.44 5.12
CA GLN A 113 -12.63 15.36 5.99
C GLN A 113 -12.34 13.97 5.43
N ILE A 114 -11.92 13.90 4.16
CA ILE A 114 -11.65 12.65 3.46
C ILE A 114 -10.22 12.67 2.96
N LEU A 115 -9.47 11.60 3.22
CA LEU A 115 -8.14 11.37 2.69
C LEU A 115 -8.20 10.27 1.62
N LEU A 116 -7.62 10.54 0.44
CA LEU A 116 -7.40 9.58 -0.62
C LEU A 116 -5.89 9.47 -0.87
N THR A 117 -5.33 8.28 -0.68
CA THR A 117 -3.90 8.03 -0.85
C THR A 117 -3.59 7.20 -2.09
N THR A 118 -2.40 7.39 -2.63
CA THR A 118 -1.86 6.62 -3.77
C THR A 118 -0.35 6.46 -3.65
N PHE A 119 0.27 5.73 -4.57
CA PHE A 119 1.68 5.35 -4.48
C PHE A 119 2.64 6.52 -4.72
N ASN A 120 2.44 7.28 -5.78
CA ASN A 120 3.40 8.29 -6.21
C ASN A 120 2.74 9.65 -6.52
N LYS A 121 3.59 10.67 -6.66
CA LYS A 121 3.18 12.06 -6.92
C LYS A 121 2.36 12.22 -8.21
N ASN A 122 2.73 11.51 -9.29
CA ASN A 122 2.06 11.62 -10.57
C ASN A 122 0.63 11.06 -10.52
N LEU A 123 0.46 9.90 -9.88
CA LEU A 123 -0.86 9.33 -9.63
C LEU A 123 -1.70 10.24 -8.72
N ALA A 124 -1.10 10.90 -7.73
CA ALA A 124 -1.84 11.83 -6.88
C ALA A 124 -2.35 13.04 -7.67
N ALA A 125 -1.55 13.56 -8.61
CA ALA A 125 -1.95 14.64 -9.50
C ALA A 125 -3.06 14.21 -10.47
N ASP A 126 -2.95 13.02 -11.08
CA ASP A 126 -3.98 12.45 -11.96
C ASP A 126 -5.31 12.25 -11.21
N LEU A 127 -5.28 11.71 -9.98
CA LEU A 127 -6.48 11.56 -9.15
C LEU A 127 -7.14 12.91 -8.82
N ARG A 128 -6.35 13.96 -8.59
CA ARG A 128 -6.88 15.32 -8.36
C ARG A 128 -7.60 15.84 -9.60
N ALA A 129 -7.01 15.71 -10.78
CA ALA A 129 -7.62 16.14 -12.03
C ALA A 129 -8.93 15.38 -12.32
N ARG A 130 -8.94 14.06 -12.09
CA ARG A 130 -10.15 13.24 -12.27
C ARG A 130 -11.23 13.55 -11.25
N LEU A 131 -10.88 13.76 -9.99
CA LEU A 131 -11.86 14.14 -8.96
C LEU A 131 -12.46 15.52 -9.25
N LEU A 132 -11.63 16.46 -9.73
CA LEU A 132 -12.08 17.78 -10.17
C LEU A 132 -13.09 17.67 -11.33
N ALA A 133 -12.78 16.84 -12.33
CA ALA A 133 -13.70 16.59 -13.44
C ALA A 133 -15.01 15.91 -12.99
N LEU A 134 -14.94 15.02 -11.99
CA LEU A 134 -16.09 14.25 -11.52
C LEU A 134 -17.02 15.03 -10.57
N GLY A 135 -16.46 15.82 -9.65
CA GLY A 135 -17.19 16.43 -8.54
C GLY A 135 -17.03 17.95 -8.42
N GLY A 136 -16.24 18.56 -9.30
CA GLY A 136 -15.96 19.98 -9.28
C GLY A 136 -15.08 20.44 -8.12
N PRO A 137 -14.81 21.76 -8.03
CA PRO A 137 -13.94 22.35 -7.01
C PRO A 137 -14.44 22.12 -5.59
N GLU A 138 -15.76 22.10 -5.37
CA GLU A 138 -16.35 21.90 -4.05
C GLU A 138 -16.06 20.50 -3.50
N THR A 139 -16.18 19.46 -4.34
CA THR A 139 -15.80 18.10 -3.94
C THR A 139 -14.31 18.04 -3.59
N LEU A 140 -13.47 18.64 -4.44
CA LEU A 140 -12.02 18.63 -4.24
C LEU A 140 -11.61 19.37 -2.96
N ALA A 141 -12.31 20.45 -2.58
CA ALA A 141 -12.03 21.21 -1.36
C ALA A 141 -12.24 20.40 -0.07
N ARG A 142 -13.10 19.38 -0.11
CA ARG A 142 -13.44 18.50 1.01
C ARG A 142 -12.51 17.29 1.14
N VAL A 143 -11.59 17.12 0.18
CA VAL A 143 -10.76 15.93 0.05
C VAL A 143 -9.28 16.29 0.05
N GLU A 144 -8.50 15.56 0.83
CA GLU A 144 -7.06 15.54 0.70
C GLU A 144 -6.61 14.39 -0.20
N ILE A 145 -5.84 14.68 -1.24
CA ILE A 145 -5.23 13.66 -2.10
C ILE A 145 -3.71 13.72 -1.92
N ALA A 146 -3.12 12.66 -1.37
CA ALA A 146 -1.69 12.59 -1.08
C ALA A 146 -1.09 11.26 -1.57
N HIS A 147 0.22 11.20 -1.72
CA HIS A 147 0.90 9.91 -1.87
C HIS A 147 1.38 9.40 -0.51
N VAL A 148 1.60 8.09 -0.37
CA VAL A 148 1.91 7.45 0.92
C VAL A 148 3.14 8.07 1.58
N ASP A 149 4.22 8.33 0.83
CA ASP A 149 5.43 8.92 1.40
C ASP A 149 5.22 10.32 1.97
N GLN A 150 4.42 11.15 1.29
CA GLN A 150 4.05 12.47 1.77
C GLN A 150 3.23 12.39 3.05
N LEU A 151 2.29 11.44 3.11
CA LEU A 151 1.49 11.21 4.30
C LEU A 151 2.38 10.78 5.47
N ALA A 152 3.23 9.77 5.27
CA ALA A 152 4.14 9.26 6.29
C ALA A 152 5.08 10.36 6.80
N THR A 153 5.70 11.11 5.89
CA THR A 153 6.61 12.21 6.25
C THR A 153 5.91 13.28 7.08
N ARG A 154 4.66 13.62 6.74
CA ARG A 154 3.88 14.58 7.51
C ARG A 154 3.55 14.06 8.90
N VAL A 155 3.07 12.82 9.01
CA VAL A 155 2.73 12.19 10.30
C VAL A 155 3.94 12.17 11.23
N VAL A 156 5.11 11.77 10.72
CA VAL A 156 6.36 11.77 11.49
C VAL A 156 6.73 13.18 11.96
N ARG A 157 6.66 14.17 11.07
CA ARG A 157 6.99 15.56 11.41
C ARG A 157 6.03 16.15 12.46
N GLU A 158 4.75 15.79 12.40
CA GLU A 158 3.75 16.24 13.36
C GLU A 158 3.91 15.56 14.74
N ALA A 159 4.32 14.28 14.75
CA ALA A 159 4.60 13.56 15.99
C ALA A 159 5.90 14.01 16.67
N GLU A 160 6.90 14.47 15.92
CA GLU A 160 8.19 14.94 16.45
C GLU A 160 8.56 16.36 15.96
N PRO A 161 7.94 17.41 16.52
CA PRO A 161 8.26 18.78 16.16
C PRO A 161 9.72 19.11 16.51
N GLY A 162 10.54 19.49 15.53
CA GLY A 162 11.94 19.88 15.72
C GLY A 162 12.96 18.76 15.47
N SER A 163 12.50 17.55 15.19
CA SER A 163 13.34 16.44 14.74
C SER A 163 13.75 16.70 13.28
N ALA A 164 14.92 17.30 13.08
CA ALA A 164 15.57 17.38 11.76
C ALA A 164 16.08 15.99 11.36
N LYS A 165 15.19 15.00 11.30
CA LYS A 165 15.53 13.66 10.81
C LYS A 165 15.87 13.79 9.33
N SER A 166 17.18 13.80 9.06
CA SER A 166 17.69 13.55 7.72
C SER A 166 17.08 12.23 7.26
N ARG A 167 16.40 12.22 6.11
CA ARG A 167 16.09 10.94 5.46
C ARG A 167 17.43 10.24 5.27
N ILE A 168 17.57 9.10 5.90
CA ILE A 168 18.68 8.19 5.63
C ILE A 168 18.15 7.32 4.49
N ASP A 169 18.72 7.50 3.31
CA ASP A 169 18.46 6.55 2.22
C ASP A 169 19.20 5.24 2.48
N ASP A 170 18.86 4.19 1.75
CA ASP A 170 19.40 2.85 1.99
C ASP A 170 20.92 2.82 1.88
N THR A 171 21.50 3.66 1.00
CA THR A 171 22.95 3.76 0.82
C THR A 171 23.62 4.36 2.05
N ARG A 172 23.05 5.45 2.59
CA ARG A 172 23.56 6.07 3.79
C ARG A 172 23.38 5.16 5.00
N ALA A 173 22.24 4.48 5.13
CA ALA A 173 22.00 3.54 6.22
C ALA A 173 23.01 2.38 6.20
N LEU A 174 23.30 1.81 5.03
CA LEU A 174 24.34 0.79 4.87
C LEU A 174 25.72 1.31 5.27
N ASN A 175 26.06 2.55 4.89
CA ASN A 175 27.34 3.15 5.28
C ASN A 175 27.44 3.37 6.81
N GLU A 176 26.36 3.80 7.47
CA GLU A 176 26.32 3.93 8.93
C GLU A 176 26.49 2.56 9.60
N TRP A 177 25.83 1.50 9.09
CA TRP A 177 26.03 0.13 9.60
C TRP A 177 27.48 -0.32 9.48
N ARG A 178 28.13 -0.06 8.35
CA ARG A 178 29.56 -0.37 8.16
C ARG A 178 30.45 0.38 9.15
N GLN A 179 30.17 1.66 9.42
CA GLN A 179 30.91 2.43 10.42
C GLN A 179 30.73 1.83 11.83
N ILE A 180 29.49 1.50 12.23
CA ILE A 180 29.21 0.91 13.54
C ILE A 180 29.92 -0.44 13.72
N LEU A 181 29.91 -1.30 12.69
CA LEU A 181 30.62 -2.59 12.73
C LEU A 181 32.15 -2.40 12.90
N LEU A 182 32.73 -1.41 12.19
CA LEU A 182 34.14 -1.07 12.32
C LEU A 182 34.49 -0.54 13.72
N GLU A 183 33.65 0.32 14.29
CA GLU A 183 33.87 0.91 15.62
C GLU A 183 33.71 -0.11 16.76
N THR A 184 32.75 -1.04 16.63
CA THR A 184 32.47 -2.06 17.63
C THR A 184 33.37 -3.28 17.52
N GLY A 185 34.05 -3.46 16.38
CA GLY A 185 34.84 -4.65 16.07
C GLY A 185 33.98 -5.90 15.89
N GLU A 186 32.68 -5.75 15.66
CA GLU A 186 31.76 -6.86 15.42
C GLU A 186 32.02 -7.45 14.02
N THR A 187 32.17 -8.76 13.95
CA THR A 187 32.51 -9.50 12.72
C THR A 187 31.56 -10.64 12.43
N LYS A 188 30.62 -10.92 13.35
CA LYS A 188 29.62 -11.98 13.19
C LYS A 188 28.65 -11.67 12.05
N TRP A 189 28.34 -10.40 11.83
CA TRP A 189 27.32 -9.94 10.88
C TRP A 189 27.89 -8.87 9.95
N ASP A 190 27.48 -8.90 8.68
CA ASP A 190 27.78 -7.83 7.72
C ASP A 190 26.68 -6.75 7.70
N ALA A 191 26.99 -5.61 7.08
CA ALA A 191 26.09 -4.45 7.08
C ALA A 191 24.82 -4.70 6.25
N GLU A 192 24.94 -5.49 5.20
CA GLU A 192 23.86 -5.93 4.33
C GLU A 192 22.84 -6.77 5.11
N PHE A 193 23.31 -7.76 5.88
CA PHE A 193 22.47 -8.56 6.77
C PHE A 193 21.79 -7.70 7.83
N LEU A 194 22.53 -6.81 8.51
CA LEU A 194 21.93 -5.92 9.53
C LEU A 194 20.88 -4.99 8.93
N MET A 195 21.09 -4.53 7.70
CA MET A 195 20.13 -3.70 6.98
C MET A 195 18.86 -4.48 6.60
N ASP A 196 19.02 -5.71 6.12
CA ASP A 196 17.90 -6.60 5.80
C ASP A 196 17.11 -6.96 7.07
N GLU A 197 17.79 -7.32 8.16
CA GLU A 197 17.17 -7.61 9.45
C GLU A 197 16.42 -6.40 9.99
N TRP A 198 17.04 -5.21 9.94
CA TRP A 198 16.40 -3.96 10.33
C TRP A 198 15.14 -3.68 9.49
N THR A 199 15.21 -3.90 8.18
CA THR A 199 14.11 -3.56 7.27
C THR A 199 12.99 -4.58 7.32
N GLN A 200 13.31 -5.87 7.29
CA GLN A 200 12.33 -6.94 7.17
C GLN A 200 11.78 -7.38 8.53
N VAL A 201 12.61 -7.35 9.58
CA VAL A 201 12.21 -7.81 10.92
C VAL A 201 11.88 -6.64 11.82
N ILE A 202 12.75 -5.63 11.97
CA ILE A 202 12.47 -4.55 12.94
C ILE A 202 11.40 -3.58 12.42
N LEU A 203 11.61 -2.98 11.26
CA LEU A 203 10.64 -2.10 10.61
C LEU A 203 9.44 -2.88 10.07
N GLY A 204 9.73 -3.97 9.35
CA GLY A 204 8.75 -4.87 8.77
C GLY A 204 7.95 -5.67 9.80
N GLN A 205 8.30 -5.64 11.09
CA GLN A 205 7.48 -6.17 12.18
C GLN A 205 7.11 -5.18 13.30
N ALA A 206 7.36 -3.88 13.08
CA ALA A 206 7.12 -2.80 14.05
C ALA A 206 7.58 -3.16 15.48
N VAL A 207 8.78 -3.74 15.58
CA VAL A 207 9.35 -4.21 16.85
C VAL A 207 9.89 -3.02 17.61
N ASN A 208 9.22 -2.69 18.72
CA ASN A 208 9.52 -1.48 19.50
C ASN A 208 10.27 -1.79 20.82
N SER A 209 10.56 -3.05 21.10
CA SER A 209 11.24 -3.46 22.33
C SER A 209 12.14 -4.68 22.13
N ARG A 210 13.21 -4.78 22.93
CA ARG A 210 14.13 -5.94 22.95
C ARG A 210 13.44 -7.26 23.33
N ALA A 211 12.31 -7.22 24.02
CA ALA A 211 11.55 -8.42 24.39
C ALA A 211 10.69 -8.96 23.23
N ASP A 212 10.42 -8.12 22.22
CA ASP A 212 9.59 -8.50 21.08
C ASP A 212 10.40 -9.17 19.98
N THR A 213 11.72 -8.91 19.89
CA THR A 213 12.62 -9.61 18.95
C THR A 213 12.69 -11.11 19.26
N SER A 214 12.85 -11.49 20.54
CA SER A 214 13.02 -12.90 20.94
C SER A 214 11.76 -13.76 20.80
N ARG A 215 10.57 -13.16 20.71
CA ARG A 215 9.30 -13.89 20.53
C ARG A 215 8.92 -14.08 19.06
N ARG A 216 9.48 -13.27 18.16
CA ARG A 216 9.05 -13.17 16.75
C ARG A 216 10.12 -13.58 15.75
N ALA A 217 11.38 -13.68 16.17
CA ALA A 217 12.39 -14.41 15.44
C ALA A 217 12.05 -15.91 15.52
N GLY A 218 11.51 -16.47 14.44
CA GLY A 218 11.31 -17.90 14.30
C GLY A 218 12.63 -18.68 14.35
N PRO A 219 12.59 -20.02 14.43
CA PRO A 219 13.77 -20.88 14.61
C PRO A 219 14.85 -20.72 13.53
N ASP A 220 14.49 -20.18 12.35
CA ASP A 220 15.34 -20.11 11.18
C ASP A 220 16.32 -18.92 11.17
N GLY A 221 16.22 -17.97 12.11
CA GLY A 221 17.16 -16.85 12.24
C GLY A 221 18.52 -17.23 12.86
N ALA A 222 18.69 -18.49 13.27
CA ALA A 222 19.90 -18.98 13.93
C ALA A 222 20.96 -19.56 12.97
N GLU A 223 20.65 -19.70 11.68
CA GLU A 223 21.52 -20.38 10.71
C GLU A 223 22.05 -19.46 9.60
N ALA A 224 22.36 -18.20 9.94
CA ALA A 224 23.22 -17.39 9.09
C ALA A 224 24.69 -17.81 9.33
N SER A 225 25.20 -18.58 8.37
CA SER A 225 26.55 -19.16 8.32
C SER A 225 27.63 -18.10 8.59
N PRO A 226 28.57 -18.32 9.51
CA PRO A 226 29.67 -17.38 9.76
C PRO A 226 30.55 -17.27 8.51
N ALA A 227 30.95 -16.04 8.18
CA ALA A 227 31.93 -15.77 7.14
C ALA A 227 33.18 -16.64 7.34
N PRO A 228 33.78 -17.23 6.28
CA PRO A 228 34.94 -18.08 6.43
C PRO A 228 36.14 -17.26 6.91
N THR A 229 36.49 -17.40 8.20
CA THR A 229 37.75 -16.93 8.77
C THR A 229 38.86 -17.93 8.44
N GLY A 230 39.89 -17.50 7.72
CA GLY A 230 41.10 -18.29 7.51
C GLY A 230 42.26 -17.49 6.88
N PRO A 231 43.41 -17.36 7.56
CA PRO A 231 44.52 -16.49 7.14
C PRO A 231 45.53 -17.24 6.27
N ARG A 232 46.29 -16.54 5.41
CA ARG A 232 47.65 -16.95 5.00
C ARG A 232 48.56 -15.74 4.79
N SER A 233 49.44 -15.52 5.77
CA SER A 233 50.72 -14.85 5.62
C SER A 233 51.81 -15.85 5.19
N GLY A 234 52.73 -15.42 4.33
CA GLY A 234 54.03 -16.06 4.00
C GLY A 234 53.94 -17.17 2.95
N SER A 235 54.71 -17.17 1.86
CA SER A 235 56.06 -16.63 1.63
C SER A 235 56.19 -15.89 0.30
#